data_AF-A0AAW0F652-F1
#
_entry.id   AF-A0AAW0F652-F1
#
_cell.length_a   1.000
_cell.length_b   1.000
_cell.length_c   1.000
_cell.angle_alpha   90.00
_cell.angle_beta   90.00
_cell.angle_gamma   90.00
#
_symmetry.space_group_name_H-M   'P 1'
#
loop_
_entity.id
_entity.type
_entity.pdbx_description
1 polymer ?
#
loop_
_entity_poly.entity_id
_entity_poly.type
_entity_poly.pdbx_seq_one_letter_code
_entity_poly.pdbx_strand_id
1 'polypeptide(L)' 'MPGRHGKQRVKRKKSKRQPVTDMERTLKDSIHGRKRKERSILKSLIPPKVAPKMNKVAVSSTLPMFQPRDAKRKTKS' A
#
# COMPACT_ATOMS: atom_id res chain seq x y z
N MET A 1 29.52 40.36 -5.81
CA MET A 1 30.28 39.49 -4.86
C MET A 1 30.51 38.14 -5.52
N PRO A 2 31.75 37.68 -5.75
CA PRO A 2 31.98 36.40 -6.42
C PRO A 2 31.65 35.22 -5.51
N GLY A 3 30.71 34.37 -5.97
CA GLY A 3 30.74 32.91 -5.79
C GLY A 3 30.39 32.32 -4.41
N ARG A 4 29.10 32.07 -4.15
CA ARG A 4 28.65 30.99 -3.24
C ARG A 4 28.94 29.61 -3.89
N HIS A 5 30.21 29.28 -4.13
CA HIS A 5 30.59 27.91 -4.49
C HIS A 5 30.65 27.10 -3.21
N GLY A 6 29.52 26.50 -2.83
CA GLY A 6 29.54 25.42 -1.83
C GLY A 6 30.52 24.35 -2.29
N LYS A 7 31.41 23.91 -1.40
CA LYS A 7 32.40 22.86 -1.70
C LYS A 7 31.70 21.68 -2.39
N GLN A 8 32.15 21.31 -3.59
CA GLN A 8 31.62 20.15 -4.30
C GLN A 8 31.85 18.90 -3.43
N ARG A 9 30.76 18.32 -2.92
CA ARG A 9 30.83 17.10 -2.11
C ARG A 9 31.22 15.92 -2.99
N VAL A 10 32.49 15.53 -2.92
CA VAL A 10 32.99 14.31 -3.57
C VAL A 10 32.35 13.09 -2.88
N LYS A 11 31.41 12.43 -3.56
CA LYS A 11 30.78 11.21 -3.04
C LYS A 11 31.78 10.06 -3.07
N ARG A 12 32.11 9.50 -1.90
CA ARG A 12 32.94 8.28 -1.79
C ARG A 12 32.16 7.03 -2.22
N LYS A 13 32.87 6.06 -2.81
CA LYS A 13 32.36 4.70 -3.08
C LYS A 13 31.86 4.05 -1.77
N LYS A 14 30.80 3.25 -1.83
CA LYS A 14 30.10 2.70 -0.64
C LYS A 14 31.04 1.99 0.34
N SER A 15 31.99 1.20 -0.16
CA SER A 15 32.98 0.47 0.64
C SER A 15 34.03 1.36 1.33
N LYS A 16 34.22 2.60 0.86
CA LYS A 16 35.14 3.58 1.45
C LYS A 16 34.44 4.66 2.28
N ARG A 17 33.14 4.49 2.56
CA ARG A 17 32.39 5.40 3.44
C ARG A 17 32.63 5.00 4.89
N GLN A 18 32.75 6.00 5.76
CA GLN A 18 32.72 5.73 7.20
C GLN A 18 31.34 5.20 7.59
N PRO A 19 31.26 4.22 8.50
CA PRO A 19 29.98 3.78 9.05
C PRO A 19 29.30 4.95 9.76
N VAL A 20 27.97 4.95 9.70
CA VAL A 20 27.14 5.94 10.43
C VAL A 20 27.21 5.59 11.91
N THR A 21 27.46 6.57 12.77
CA THR A 21 27.49 6.35 14.22
C THR A 21 26.08 6.11 14.76
N ASP A 22 25.98 5.44 15.91
CA ASP A 22 24.69 5.16 16.53
C ASP A 22 23.93 6.43 16.93
N MET A 23 24.66 7.48 17.32
CA MET A 23 24.09 8.79 17.62
C MET A 23 23.52 9.46 16.36
N GLU A 24 24.23 9.42 15.23
CA GLU A 24 23.72 9.95 13.96
C GLU A 24 22.49 9.19 13.46
N ARG A 25 22.46 7.87 13.67
CA ARG A 25 21.30 7.04 13.36
C ARG A 25 20.11 7.43 14.24
N THR A 26 20.35 7.59 15.53
CA THR A 26 19.32 7.99 16.51
C THR A 26 18.75 9.37 16.20
N LEU A 27 19.59 10.35 15.86
CA LEU A 27 19.13 11.69 15.46
C LEU A 27 18.30 11.65 14.17
N LYS A 28 18.74 10.88 13.17
CA LYS A 28 17.96 10.68 11.94
C LYS A 28 16.63 10.01 12.22
N ASP A 29 16.59 9.00 13.08
CA ASP A 29 15.36 8.31 13.47
C ASP A 29 14.44 9.17 14.33
N SER A 30 15.00 10.05 15.18
CA SER A 30 14.23 11.00 15.99
C SER A 30 13.57 12.09 15.15
N ILE A 31 14.19 12.49 14.02
CA ILE A 31 13.67 13.53 13.12
C ILE A 31 12.80 12.93 12.01
N HIS A 32 13.30 11.92 11.29
CA HIS A 32 12.65 11.34 10.11
C HIS A 32 11.92 10.03 10.40
N GLY A 33 12.36 9.27 11.40
CA GLY A 33 11.76 8.00 11.81
C GLY A 33 10.58 8.15 12.77
N ARG A 34 10.36 9.34 13.33
CA ARG A 34 9.29 9.63 14.32
C ARG A 34 7.92 9.18 13.85
N LYS A 35 7.54 9.58 12.63
CA LYS A 35 6.26 9.20 12.00
C LYS A 35 6.13 7.69 11.78
N ARG A 36 7.24 6.97 11.57
CA ARG A 36 7.23 5.50 11.40
C ARG A 36 7.00 4.80 12.75
N LYS A 37 7.64 5.28 13.82
CA LYS A 37 7.43 4.77 15.19
C LYS A 37 6.00 5.04 15.66
N GLU A 38 5.50 6.25 15.47
CA GLU A 38 4.11 6.62 15.77
C GLU A 38 3.13 5.74 15.00
N ARG A 39 3.32 5.54 13.69
CA ARG A 39 2.51 4.61 12.89
C ARG A 39 2.56 3.17 13.41
N SER A 40 3.73 2.69 13.86
CA SER A 40 3.85 1.33 14.40
C SER A 40 3.13 1.15 15.75
N ILE A 41 3.16 2.16 16.61
CA ILE A 41 2.45 2.18 17.90
C ILE A 41 0.94 2.21 17.64
N LEU A 42 0.50 3.14 16.80
CA LEU A 42 -0.90 3.33 16.46
C LEU A 42 -1.50 2.18 15.64
N LYS A 43 -0.67 1.35 14.97
CA LYS A 43 -1.16 0.21 14.17
C LYS A 43 -1.97 -0.80 14.99
N SER A 44 -1.62 -0.97 16.27
CA SER A 44 -2.35 -1.87 17.18
C SER A 44 -3.67 -1.27 17.70
N LEU A 45 -3.76 0.06 17.72
CA LEU A 45 -4.90 0.82 18.25
C LEU A 45 -5.91 1.21 17.17
N ILE A 46 -5.49 1.23 15.91
CA ILE A 46 -6.35 1.57 14.78
C ILE A 46 -7.01 0.28 14.27
N PRO A 47 -8.36 0.21 14.25
CA PRO A 47 -9.07 -0.91 13.65
C PRO A 47 -8.62 -1.13 12.20
N PRO A 48 -8.50 -2.39 11.74
CA PRO A 48 -8.14 -2.67 10.36
C PRO A 48 -9.16 -2.00 9.43
N LYS A 49 -8.64 -1.38 8.36
CA LYS A 49 -9.48 -0.69 7.38
C LYS A 49 -10.44 -1.70 6.74
N VAL A 50 -11.72 -1.61 7.09
CA VAL A 50 -12.76 -2.45 6.51
C VAL A 50 -13.01 -1.96 5.08
N ALA A 51 -12.50 -2.70 4.10
CA ALA A 51 -12.84 -2.47 2.71
C ALA A 51 -14.23 -3.07 2.44
N PRO A 52 -15.23 -2.28 2.01
CA PRO A 52 -16.54 -2.82 1.69
C PRO A 52 -16.40 -3.79 0.52
N LYS A 53 -16.64 -5.08 0.78
CA LYS A 53 -16.78 -6.09 -0.27
C LYS A 53 -18.15 -5.87 -0.91
N MET A 54 -18.18 -5.03 -1.93
CA MET A 54 -19.38 -4.84 -2.74
C MET A 54 -19.55 -6.08 -3.61
N ASN A 55 -20.31 -7.06 -3.14
CA ASN A 55 -20.80 -8.11 -4.00
C ASN A 55 -21.66 -7.42 -5.06
N LYS A 56 -21.19 -7.40 -6.31
CA LYS A 56 -21.97 -6.90 -7.44
C LYS A 56 -23.14 -7.86 -7.62
N VAL A 57 -24.23 -7.60 -6.91
CA VAL A 57 -25.51 -8.27 -7.15
C VAL A 57 -26.00 -7.74 -8.48
N ALA A 58 -25.85 -8.55 -9.54
CA ALA A 58 -26.44 -8.24 -10.83
C ALA A 58 -27.95 -8.35 -10.67
N VAL A 59 -28.63 -7.21 -10.63
CA VAL A 59 -30.09 -7.17 -10.67
C VAL A 59 -30.50 -7.57 -12.09
N SER A 60 -30.95 -8.80 -12.26
CA SER A 60 -31.53 -9.25 -13.52
C SER A 60 -32.80 -8.44 -13.78
N SER A 61 -32.86 -7.76 -14.93
CA SER A 61 -34.08 -7.07 -15.39
C SER A 61 -35.19 -8.05 -15.81
N THR A 62 -34.85 -9.32 -16.00
CA THR A 62 -35.79 -10.37 -16.38
C THR A 62 -36.16 -11.21 -15.17
N LEU A 63 -37.47 -11.30 -14.91
CA LEU A 63 -38.00 -12.19 -13.89
C LEU A 63 -37.82 -13.65 -14.33
N PRO A 64 -37.52 -14.58 -13.41
CA PRO A 64 -37.35 -16.01 -13.73
C PRO A 64 -38.61 -16.63 -14.36
N MET A 65 -39.77 -16.02 -14.16
CA MET A 65 -41.04 -16.44 -14.75
C MET A 65 -41.14 -16.19 -16.27
N PHE A 66 -40.34 -15.27 -16.82
CA PHE A 66 -40.29 -14.98 -18.26
C PHE A 66 -39.11 -15.66 -18.96
N GLN A 67 -38.38 -16.53 -18.27
CA GLN A 67 -37.36 -17.34 -18.92
C GLN A 67 -38.06 -18.40 -19.77
N PRO A 68 -37.76 -18.50 -21.08
CA PRO A 68 -38.28 -19.58 -21.90
C PRO A 68 -37.80 -20.88 -21.27
N ARG A 69 -38.74 -21.72 -20.84
CA ARG A 69 -38.40 -23.08 -20.40
C ARG A 69 -37.84 -23.78 -21.64
N ASP A 70 -36.54 -24.03 -21.65
CA ASP A 70 -35.91 -24.84 -22.70
C ASP A 70 -36.61 -26.20 -22.76
N ALA A 71 -37.57 -26.31 -23.67
CA ALA A 71 -38.39 -27.48 -23.88
C ALA A 71 -37.60 -28.53 -24.65
N LYS A 72 -36.51 -29.06 -24.08
CA LYS A 72 -35.84 -30.27 -24.57
C LYS A 72 -35.28 -31.00 -23.35
N ARG A 73 -35.71 -32.22 -23.02
CA ARG A 73 -35.35 -33.41 -23.78
C ARG A 73 -36.45 -34.48 -23.77
N LYS A 74 -36.65 -35.03 -24.96
CA LYS A 74 -37.52 -36.14 -25.31
C LYS A 74 -37.25 -37.35 -24.39
N THR A 75 -38.30 -37.81 -23.73
CA THR A 75 -38.40 -39.21 -23.30
C THR A 75 -38.88 -40.07 -24.47
N LYS A 76 -38.21 -41.21 -24.67
CA LYS A 76 -38.63 -42.48 -25.29
C LYS A 76 -37.90 -42.95 -26.57
N SER A 77 -37.63 -44.26 -26.49
CA SER A 77 -37.07 -45.30 -27.38
C SER A 77 -35.61 -45.17 -27.77
#